data_AF-A0A842KNI2-F1
#
_entry.id   AF-A0A842KNI2-F1
#
_cell.length_a   1.000
_cell.length_b   1.000
_cell.length_c   1.000
_cell.angle_alpha   90.00
_cell.angle_beta   90.00
_cell.angle_gamma   90.00
#
_symmetry.space_group_name_H-M   'P 1'
#
loop_
_entity.id
_entity.type
_entity.pdbx_description
1 polymer ?
#
loop_
_entity_poly.entity_id
_entity_poly.type
_entity_poly.pdbx_seq_one_letter_code
_entity_poly.pdbx_strand_id
1 'polypeptide(L)'
;MISIKNVNIILITIVFLSCMPISSAGIDENVVAEIAGDYYDVYGVPHLVANLACDNVFNRGEEAILYVNILNDGKITGFTANEDNIEDDIEEYGETLTRTYMSSELLSDRAITTADSMTATLSLSDPSAPIKIKQGTLLLGSLNAGKSLSSPAKFPIEIYDNAKAGTYDLQLNISYRYQRDSAVTPPYGDTYYWYEDMNQTMILQIVVEDEPYFRISNVESDLRAGNEKNINVTYTNTGEQVARECIARISVVDPFTTTDDQAFLGDIKPGESKTATFKLNVAKDATSKDYSINSEIKYKDLHDKTQYSDNLKIPVYVGPAESLNASFAIGFVVLIGIIGAPVYLISKKKRENNYKKNLENKLKKENDK
;
A
#
# COMPACT_ATOMS: atom_id res chain seq x y z
N MET A 1 -37.58 58.75 7.42
CA MET A 1 -38.93 58.15 7.50
C MET A 1 -39.31 57.76 6.08
N ILE A 2 -39.86 56.54 5.91
CA ILE A 2 -40.15 55.83 4.63
C ILE A 2 -38.92 55.16 4.01
N SER A 3 -38.94 53.93 3.51
CA SER A 3 -39.40 52.63 4.01
C SER A 3 -38.82 51.60 3.04
N ILE A 4 -38.44 50.44 3.57
CA ILE A 4 -37.85 49.28 2.90
C ILE A 4 -38.81 48.68 1.86
N LYS A 5 -38.29 48.23 0.69
CA LYS A 5 -38.53 46.88 0.13
C LYS A 5 -37.82 46.62 -1.23
N ASN A 6 -37.18 45.44 -1.27
CA ASN A 6 -36.78 44.60 -2.42
C ASN A 6 -35.40 44.92 -3.04
N VAL A 7 -34.31 44.26 -2.61
CA VAL A 7 -33.87 42.85 -2.83
C VAL A 7 -33.45 42.58 -4.28
N ASN A 8 -32.12 42.50 -4.44
CA ASN A 8 -31.31 41.71 -5.39
C ASN A 8 -31.82 41.50 -6.82
N ILE A 9 -31.15 42.11 -7.82
CA ILE A 9 -30.48 41.37 -8.91
C ILE A 9 -29.17 42.10 -9.26
N ILE A 10 -28.08 41.36 -9.12
CA ILE A 10 -26.70 41.75 -9.40
C ILE A 10 -26.47 41.81 -10.92
N LEU A 11 -25.68 42.80 -11.31
CA LEU A 11 -25.10 43.07 -12.61
C LEU A 11 -24.62 41.79 -13.34
N ILE A 12 -25.35 41.34 -14.37
CA ILE A 12 -24.85 40.35 -15.34
C ILE A 12 -24.21 41.14 -16.48
N THR A 13 -22.90 41.38 -16.36
CA THR A 13 -22.04 41.70 -17.50
C THR A 13 -21.15 40.49 -17.71
N ILE A 14 -21.70 39.45 -18.34
CA ILE A 14 -20.92 38.28 -18.77
C ILE A 14 -20.28 38.63 -20.10
N VAL A 15 -18.95 38.67 -20.03
CA VAL A 15 -17.97 38.68 -21.12
C VAL A 15 -18.32 37.59 -22.13
N PHE A 16 -18.85 37.97 -23.29
CA PHE A 16 -18.83 37.14 -24.49
C PHE A 16 -17.45 37.28 -25.14
N LEU A 17 -16.46 36.56 -24.60
CA LEU A 17 -15.14 36.45 -25.21
C LEU A 17 -14.51 35.08 -24.88
N SER A 18 -15.12 34.00 -25.36
CA SER A 18 -14.50 32.67 -25.29
C SER A 18 -15.17 31.67 -26.24
N CYS A 19 -14.90 31.81 -27.53
CA CYS A 19 -14.80 30.68 -28.46
C CYS A 19 -14.29 31.19 -29.81
N MET A 20 -13.00 31.53 -29.84
CA MET A 20 -12.24 31.33 -31.07
C MET A 20 -11.30 30.16 -30.77
N PRO A 21 -11.27 29.10 -31.59
CA PRO A 21 -10.13 28.21 -31.55
C PRO A 21 -8.92 29.09 -31.86
N ILE A 22 -7.97 29.17 -30.93
CA ILE A 22 -6.62 29.57 -31.28
C ILE A 22 -6.15 28.44 -32.19
N SER A 23 -6.38 28.59 -33.49
CA SER A 23 -5.61 27.86 -34.48
C SER A 23 -4.19 28.34 -34.23
N SER A 24 -3.35 27.50 -33.62
CA SER A 24 -1.92 27.68 -33.80
C SER A 24 -1.73 27.65 -35.30
N ALA A 25 -1.34 28.78 -35.89
CA ALA A 25 -0.79 28.78 -37.23
C ALA A 25 0.52 27.99 -37.13
N GLY A 26 0.42 26.65 -37.19
CA GLY A 26 1.55 25.82 -37.51
C GLY A 26 1.95 26.22 -38.92
N ILE A 27 3.17 26.70 -39.07
CA ILE A 27 3.76 26.83 -40.39
C ILE A 27 3.84 25.40 -40.92
N ASP A 28 3.27 25.17 -42.10
CA ASP A 28 3.27 23.86 -42.74
C ASP A 28 4.72 23.41 -42.95
N GLU A 29 5.04 22.18 -42.55
CA GLU A 29 6.39 21.62 -42.60
C GLU A 29 6.95 21.58 -44.03
N ASN A 30 6.06 21.39 -45.03
CA ASN A 30 6.45 21.47 -46.43
C ASN A 30 6.80 22.90 -46.83
N VAL A 31 6.16 23.91 -46.21
CA VAL A 31 6.47 25.32 -46.49
C VAL A 31 7.84 25.69 -45.93
N VAL A 32 8.27 25.18 -44.77
CA VAL A 32 9.62 25.49 -44.23
C VAL A 32 10.73 24.75 -44.98
N ALA A 33 10.51 23.48 -45.35
CA ALA A 33 11.45 22.70 -46.15
C ALA A 33 11.64 23.28 -47.58
N GLU A 34 10.63 23.96 -48.12
CA GLU A 34 10.73 24.67 -49.41
C GLU A 34 11.47 26.02 -49.30
N ILE A 35 11.69 26.54 -48.09
CA ILE A 35 12.30 27.87 -47.83
C ILE A 35 13.79 27.76 -47.46
N ALA A 36 14.23 26.61 -46.94
CA ALA A 36 15.62 26.38 -46.53
C ALA A 36 16.24 25.27 -47.38
N GLY A 37 17.25 25.61 -48.18
CA GLY A 37 18.10 24.61 -48.82
C GLY A 37 18.89 23.86 -47.76
N ASP A 38 18.73 22.54 -47.73
CA ASP A 38 19.46 21.62 -46.86
C ASP A 38 20.65 21.01 -47.65
N TYR A 39 21.85 21.03 -47.09
CA TYR A 39 23.02 20.43 -47.72
C TYR A 39 23.17 18.95 -47.38
N TYR A 40 22.65 18.48 -46.24
CA TYR A 40 22.91 17.14 -45.73
C TYR A 40 21.72 16.47 -45.03
N ASP A 41 21.28 15.35 -45.59
CA ASP A 41 20.44 14.41 -44.86
C ASP A 41 21.31 13.49 -43.97
N VAL A 42 21.26 13.66 -42.65
CA VAL A 42 21.83 12.70 -41.70
C VAL A 42 20.74 11.74 -41.23
N TYR A 43 20.99 10.43 -41.30
CA TYR A 43 20.04 9.42 -40.82
C TYR A 43 20.48 8.83 -39.48
N GLY A 44 19.53 8.71 -38.57
CA GLY A 44 19.74 8.13 -37.25
C GLY A 44 18.57 8.45 -36.34
N VAL A 45 18.46 7.73 -35.22
CA VAL A 45 17.50 8.06 -34.18
C VAL A 45 18.13 7.76 -32.81
N PRO A 46 17.69 8.44 -31.74
CA PRO A 46 18.01 8.00 -30.39
C PRO A 46 17.40 6.61 -30.17
N HIS A 47 18.11 5.78 -29.41
CA HIS A 47 17.60 4.49 -28.98
C HIS A 47 17.97 4.31 -27.53
N LEU A 48 16.95 4.20 -26.66
CA LEU A 48 17.15 4.16 -25.23
C LEU A 48 17.09 2.71 -24.76
N VAL A 49 17.95 2.32 -23.84
CA VAL A 49 17.87 1.02 -23.16
C VAL A 49 17.94 1.25 -21.67
N ALA A 50 17.15 0.47 -20.92
CA ALA A 50 17.04 0.62 -19.47
C ALA A 50 17.26 -0.70 -18.75
N ASN A 51 17.86 -0.63 -17.58
CA ASN A 51 18.03 -1.76 -16.68
C ASN A 51 17.94 -1.32 -15.23
N LEU A 52 17.60 -2.27 -14.34
CA LEU A 52 17.69 -2.06 -12.91
C LEU A 52 19.16 -2.03 -12.48
N ALA A 53 19.49 -1.05 -11.65
CA ALA A 53 20.79 -0.81 -11.03
C ALA A 53 20.76 -1.09 -9.51
N CYS A 54 19.79 -1.88 -9.07
CA CYS A 54 19.55 -2.29 -7.70
C CYS A 54 19.11 -3.77 -7.66
N ASP A 55 18.92 -4.29 -6.45
CA ASP A 55 18.22 -5.56 -6.30
C ASP A 55 16.81 -5.46 -6.88
N ASN A 56 16.35 -6.55 -7.47
CA ASN A 56 15.01 -6.65 -8.06
C ASN A 56 14.12 -7.62 -7.28
N VAL A 57 14.60 -8.16 -6.17
CA VAL A 57 13.87 -9.08 -5.30
C VAL A 57 13.44 -8.35 -4.02
N PHE A 58 12.15 -8.45 -3.67
CA PHE A 58 11.53 -7.70 -2.57
C PHE A 58 10.63 -8.57 -1.70
N ASN A 59 10.47 -8.18 -0.44
CA ASN A 59 9.56 -8.80 0.52
C ASN A 59 8.18 -8.11 0.51
N ARG A 60 7.15 -8.76 1.07
CA ARG A 60 5.86 -8.09 1.30
C ARG A 60 6.01 -6.96 2.32
N GLY A 61 5.23 -5.90 2.12
CA GLY A 61 5.27 -4.72 2.98
C GLY A 61 6.54 -3.88 2.85
N GLU A 62 7.47 -4.26 1.97
CA GLU A 62 8.73 -3.55 1.80
C GLU A 62 8.55 -2.22 1.08
N GLU A 63 9.15 -1.17 1.63
CA GLU A 63 9.35 0.10 0.95
C GLU A 63 10.76 0.17 0.39
N ALA A 64 10.87 0.34 -0.92
CA ALA A 64 12.16 0.35 -1.62
C ALA A 64 12.23 1.47 -2.66
N ILE A 65 13.43 1.71 -3.19
CA ILE A 65 13.67 2.63 -4.30
C ILE A 65 14.24 1.83 -5.46
N LEU A 66 13.54 1.82 -6.60
CA LEU A 66 14.07 1.28 -7.84
C LEU A 66 15.03 2.30 -8.45
N TYR A 67 16.27 1.85 -8.66
CA TYR A 67 17.30 2.61 -9.37
C TYR A 67 17.34 2.11 -10.80
N VAL A 68 17.01 2.98 -11.76
CA VAL A 68 16.95 2.63 -13.18
C VAL A 68 18.07 3.36 -13.92
N ASN A 69 18.96 2.60 -14.52
CA ASN A 69 19.94 3.13 -15.47
C ASN A 69 19.31 3.21 -16.85
N ILE A 70 19.59 4.31 -17.56
CA ILE A 70 19.20 4.49 -18.96
C ILE A 70 20.46 4.86 -19.75
N LEU A 71 20.66 4.17 -20.87
CA LEU A 71 21.71 4.39 -21.84
C LEU A 71 21.06 4.75 -23.17
N ASN A 72 21.59 5.76 -23.85
CA ASN A 72 21.27 6.00 -25.25
C ASN A 72 22.32 5.31 -26.12
N ASP A 73 21.98 4.24 -26.81
CA ASP A 73 22.86 3.53 -27.75
C ASP A 73 22.48 3.78 -29.23
N GLY A 74 21.67 4.82 -29.47
CA GLY A 74 21.36 5.32 -30.81
C GLY A 74 22.61 5.64 -31.63
N LYS A 75 22.51 5.46 -32.95
CA LYS A 75 23.62 5.62 -33.90
C LYS A 75 23.17 6.33 -35.15
N ILE A 76 24.09 7.10 -35.74
CA ILE A 76 23.94 7.59 -37.09
C ILE A 76 24.11 6.39 -38.03
N THR A 77 23.13 6.16 -38.87
CA THR A 77 23.02 5.01 -39.77
C THR A 77 23.38 5.35 -41.20
N GLY A 78 23.34 6.63 -41.58
CA GLY A 78 23.68 7.06 -42.92
C GLY A 78 23.81 8.57 -43.06
N PHE A 79 24.17 8.99 -44.26
CA PHE A 79 24.47 10.36 -44.62
C PHE A 79 24.35 10.52 -46.14
N THR A 80 23.63 11.53 -46.59
CA THR A 80 23.51 11.92 -48.01
C THR A 80 23.79 13.40 -48.13
N ALA A 81 24.50 13.81 -49.18
CA ALA A 81 24.67 15.23 -49.51
C ALA A 81 23.73 15.62 -50.65
N ASN A 82 23.13 16.80 -50.57
CA ASN A 82 22.31 17.35 -51.64
C ASN A 82 23.22 18.10 -52.62
N GLU A 83 23.69 17.40 -53.65
CA GLU A 83 24.64 17.94 -54.64
C GLU A 83 24.08 19.16 -55.38
N ASP A 84 22.78 19.17 -55.68
CA ASP A 84 22.12 20.28 -56.40
C ASP A 84 22.17 21.57 -55.57
N ASN A 85 21.76 21.52 -54.29
CA ASN A 85 21.81 22.69 -53.39
C ASN A 85 23.25 23.20 -53.19
N ILE A 86 24.22 22.30 -53.13
CA ILE A 86 25.63 22.66 -52.97
C ILE A 86 26.16 23.37 -54.23
N GLU A 87 25.87 22.83 -55.42
CA GLU A 87 26.32 23.43 -56.69
C GLU A 87 25.70 24.82 -56.90
N ASP A 88 24.39 24.95 -56.69
CA ASP A 88 23.66 26.21 -56.82
C ASP A 88 24.23 27.30 -55.88
N ASP A 89 24.45 26.96 -54.60
CA ASP A 89 24.97 27.93 -53.64
C ASP A 89 26.46 28.27 -53.84
N ILE A 90 27.26 27.35 -54.40
CA ILE A 90 28.65 27.66 -54.78
C ILE A 90 28.66 28.67 -55.93
N GLU A 91 27.77 28.52 -56.91
CA GLU A 91 27.64 29.47 -58.02
C GLU A 91 27.16 30.85 -57.54
N GLU A 92 26.19 30.89 -56.62
CA GLU A 92 25.62 32.15 -56.13
C GLU A 92 26.49 32.86 -55.07
N TYR A 93 26.98 32.14 -54.06
CA TYR A 93 27.61 32.71 -52.86
C TYR A 93 29.12 32.44 -52.74
N GLY A 94 29.64 31.51 -53.55
CA GLY A 94 31.05 31.17 -53.60
C GLY A 94 31.49 30.12 -52.57
N GLU A 95 32.46 29.30 -52.96
CA GLU A 95 32.86 28.07 -52.26
C GLU A 95 33.17 28.24 -50.76
N THR A 96 33.83 29.33 -50.36
CA THR A 96 34.21 29.52 -48.95
C THR A 96 33.00 29.66 -48.03
N LEU A 97 31.98 30.40 -48.47
CA LEU A 97 30.81 30.67 -47.66
C LEU A 97 29.92 29.43 -47.60
N THR A 98 29.65 28.80 -48.75
CA THR A 98 28.86 27.56 -48.82
C THR A 98 29.47 26.46 -47.96
N ARG A 99 30.78 26.22 -48.04
CA ARG A 99 31.47 25.23 -47.18
C ARG A 99 31.38 25.55 -45.69
N THR A 100 31.28 26.82 -45.32
CA THR A 100 31.09 27.23 -43.92
C THR A 100 29.69 26.84 -43.43
N TYR A 101 28.66 27.09 -44.23
CA TYR A 101 27.28 26.72 -43.91
C TYR A 101 27.07 25.21 -43.91
N MET A 102 27.58 24.49 -44.93
CA MET A 102 27.65 23.03 -44.95
C MET A 102 28.26 22.49 -43.66
N SER A 103 29.43 23.01 -43.24
CA SER A 103 30.07 22.54 -42.01
C SER A 103 29.24 22.86 -40.75
N SER A 104 28.49 23.96 -40.75
CA SER A 104 27.64 24.35 -39.63
C SER A 104 26.42 23.42 -39.50
N GLU A 105 25.76 23.13 -40.62
CA GLU A 105 24.62 22.23 -40.71
C GLU A 105 25.00 20.82 -40.27
N LEU A 106 26.06 20.25 -40.85
CA LEU A 106 26.56 18.94 -40.48
C LEU A 106 26.89 18.82 -38.98
N LEU A 107 27.40 19.89 -38.36
CA LEU A 107 27.66 19.89 -36.91
C LEU A 107 26.36 19.83 -36.10
N SER A 108 25.32 20.52 -36.56
CA SER A 108 23.98 20.49 -35.97
C SER A 108 23.31 19.14 -36.14
N ASP A 109 23.33 18.53 -37.32
CA ASP A 109 22.63 17.26 -37.59
C ASP A 109 23.22 16.06 -36.86
N ARG A 110 24.47 16.16 -36.42
CA ARG A 110 25.06 15.14 -35.54
C ARG A 110 24.31 14.99 -34.20
N ALA A 111 23.44 15.94 -33.86
CA ALA A 111 22.54 15.84 -32.72
C ALA A 111 21.34 14.90 -32.95
N ILE A 112 21.13 14.35 -34.16
CA ILE A 112 19.98 13.50 -34.50
C ILE A 112 19.81 12.26 -33.59
N THR A 113 20.91 11.79 -32.99
CA THR A 113 20.88 10.65 -32.08
C THR A 113 20.73 11.04 -30.61
N THR A 114 20.63 12.33 -30.30
CA THR A 114 20.44 12.83 -28.93
C THR A 114 18.97 12.82 -28.56
N ALA A 115 18.64 12.13 -27.46
CA ALA A 115 17.32 12.24 -26.86
C ALA A 115 17.29 13.49 -25.97
N ASP A 116 16.55 14.51 -26.36
CA ASP A 116 16.38 15.75 -25.62
C ASP A 116 15.08 15.77 -24.81
N SER A 117 15.05 16.57 -23.74
CA SER A 117 13.85 16.82 -22.93
C SER A 117 13.13 15.54 -22.46
N MET A 118 13.89 14.50 -22.12
CA MET A 118 13.40 13.19 -21.71
C MET A 118 12.57 13.27 -20.43
N THR A 119 11.37 12.69 -20.47
CA THR A 119 10.48 12.46 -19.34
C THR A 119 10.20 10.97 -19.23
N ALA A 120 10.57 10.37 -18.09
CA ALA A 120 10.29 8.98 -17.80
C ALA A 120 9.04 8.85 -16.94
N THR A 121 8.16 7.91 -17.30
CA THR A 121 6.97 7.51 -16.55
C THR A 121 6.98 6.01 -16.31
N LEU A 122 7.06 5.62 -15.04
CA LEU A 122 6.96 4.24 -14.59
C LEU A 122 5.52 3.91 -14.25
N SER A 123 5.03 2.78 -14.76
CA SER A 123 3.69 2.27 -14.54
C SER A 123 3.69 0.76 -14.38
N LEU A 124 2.61 0.20 -13.85
CA LEU A 124 2.42 -1.25 -13.76
C LEU A 124 1.89 -1.76 -15.10
N SER A 125 2.41 -2.88 -15.60
CA SER A 125 1.82 -3.56 -16.76
C SER A 125 0.41 -4.07 -16.45
N ASP A 126 0.23 -4.60 -15.23
CA ASP A 126 -1.05 -4.99 -14.66
C ASP A 126 -1.47 -3.98 -13.58
N PRO A 127 -2.52 -3.17 -13.80
CA PRO A 127 -3.01 -2.21 -12.82
C PRO A 127 -3.49 -2.84 -11.50
N SER A 128 -3.75 -4.15 -11.48
CA SER A 128 -4.16 -4.90 -10.29
C SER A 128 -2.98 -5.48 -9.50
N ALA A 129 -1.75 -5.31 -9.99
CA ALA A 129 -0.56 -5.76 -9.30
C ALA A 129 -0.47 -5.10 -7.90
N PRO A 130 -0.08 -5.86 -6.85
CA PRO A 130 -0.05 -5.42 -5.46
C PRO A 130 1.19 -4.56 -5.16
N ILE A 131 1.50 -3.62 -6.05
CA ILE A 131 2.68 -2.75 -6.00
C ILE A 131 2.20 -1.33 -6.16
N LYS A 132 2.70 -0.43 -5.33
CA LYS A 132 2.39 0.99 -5.39
C LYS A 132 3.63 1.79 -5.74
N ILE A 133 3.54 2.53 -6.84
CA ILE A 133 4.57 3.47 -7.26
C ILE A 133 4.27 4.82 -6.59
N LYS A 134 5.13 5.26 -5.66
CA LYS A 134 4.91 6.51 -4.92
C LYS A 134 5.20 7.74 -5.78
N GLN A 135 6.19 7.63 -6.66
CA GLN A 135 6.51 8.65 -7.66
C GLN A 135 6.80 7.95 -8.98
N GLY A 136 5.91 8.15 -9.96
CA GLY A 136 5.99 7.50 -11.27
C GLY A 136 6.65 8.34 -12.35
N THR A 137 6.69 9.66 -12.24
CA THR A 137 7.18 10.55 -13.31
C THR A 137 8.42 11.32 -12.90
N LEU A 138 9.44 11.33 -13.77
CA LEU A 138 10.71 12.02 -13.58
C LEU A 138 11.15 12.74 -14.86
N LEU A 139 11.65 13.97 -14.71
CA LEU A 139 12.36 14.68 -15.77
C LEU A 139 13.83 14.27 -15.74
N LEU A 140 14.34 13.75 -16.87
CA LEU A 140 15.70 13.21 -16.99
C LEU A 140 16.65 14.15 -17.77
N GLY A 141 16.10 15.11 -18.51
CA GLY A 141 16.89 16.05 -19.31
C GLY A 141 17.30 15.48 -20.66
N SER A 142 18.51 15.77 -21.11
CA SER A 142 19.04 15.30 -22.40
C SER A 142 20.05 14.17 -22.22
N LEU A 143 20.07 13.22 -23.15
CA LEU A 143 21.02 12.12 -23.18
C LEU A 143 21.60 11.94 -24.58
N ASN A 144 22.88 12.29 -24.72
CA ASN A 144 23.65 12.08 -25.94
C ASN A 144 23.86 10.58 -26.23
N ALA A 145 24.00 10.25 -27.51
CA ALA A 145 24.36 8.89 -27.93
C ALA A 145 25.68 8.39 -27.29
N GLY A 146 25.68 7.12 -26.92
CA GLY A 146 26.77 6.45 -26.20
C GLY A 146 26.94 6.87 -24.74
N LYS A 147 25.99 7.62 -24.16
CA LYS A 147 26.03 8.06 -22.76
C LYS A 147 24.90 7.43 -21.94
N SER A 148 25.18 7.27 -20.65
CA SER A 148 24.18 6.92 -19.65
C SER A 148 23.86 8.12 -18.78
N LEU A 149 22.75 8.05 -18.05
CA LEU A 149 22.43 9.05 -17.03
C LEU A 149 23.60 9.25 -16.06
N SER A 150 23.81 10.50 -15.64
CA SER A 150 24.81 10.86 -14.62
C SER A 150 24.52 10.24 -13.26
N SER A 151 23.24 9.98 -12.97
CA SER A 151 22.78 9.22 -11.81
C SER A 151 21.54 8.40 -12.19
N PRO A 152 21.36 7.20 -11.62
CA PRO A 152 20.18 6.39 -11.90
C PRO A 152 18.88 7.13 -11.55
N ALA A 153 17.85 6.95 -12.37
CA ALA A 153 16.50 7.44 -12.10
C ALA A 153 15.91 6.68 -10.90
N LYS A 154 15.25 7.39 -9.97
CA LYS A 154 14.82 6.84 -8.68
C LYS A 154 13.30 6.80 -8.60
N PHE A 155 12.73 5.61 -8.54
CA PHE A 155 11.29 5.40 -8.39
C PHE A 155 11.01 4.70 -7.06
N PRO A 156 10.54 5.43 -6.03
CA PRO A 156 10.14 4.83 -4.77
C PRO A 156 8.88 3.98 -4.96
N ILE A 157 8.93 2.75 -4.49
CA ILE A 157 7.86 1.76 -4.56
C ILE A 157 7.53 1.20 -3.18
N GLU A 158 6.36 0.60 -3.07
CA GLU A 158 5.86 -0.10 -1.88
C GLU A 158 5.20 -1.40 -2.35
N ILE A 159 5.66 -2.54 -1.84
CA ILE A 159 5.04 -3.84 -2.08
C ILE A 159 3.96 -4.03 -1.01
N TYR A 160 2.74 -4.40 -1.39
CA TYR A 160 1.68 -4.60 -0.39
C TYR A 160 1.94 -5.84 0.47
N ASP A 161 1.53 -5.79 1.74
CA ASP A 161 1.65 -6.89 2.71
C ASP A 161 1.02 -8.20 2.21
N ASN A 162 -0.02 -8.10 1.38
CA ASN A 162 -0.75 -9.23 0.82
C ASN A 162 -0.32 -9.59 -0.60
N ALA A 163 0.78 -9.02 -1.10
CA ALA A 163 1.29 -9.32 -2.42
C ALA A 163 1.56 -10.82 -2.55
N LYS A 164 1.10 -11.41 -3.66
CA LYS A 164 1.47 -12.79 -3.98
C LYS A 164 2.92 -12.82 -4.45
N ALA A 165 3.60 -13.91 -4.18
CA ALA A 165 4.93 -14.10 -4.71
C ALA A 165 4.91 -14.27 -6.23
N GLY A 166 6.01 -13.88 -6.89
CA GLY A 166 6.16 -13.99 -8.34
C GLY A 166 6.79 -12.76 -8.98
N THR A 167 6.87 -12.79 -10.31
CA THR A 167 7.46 -11.73 -11.12
C THR A 167 6.40 -10.75 -11.59
N TYR A 168 6.68 -9.46 -11.42
CA TYR A 168 5.82 -8.36 -11.84
C TYR A 168 6.54 -7.47 -12.84
N ASP A 169 5.89 -7.24 -13.98
CA ASP A 169 6.41 -6.41 -15.06
C ASP A 169 5.97 -4.95 -14.87
N LEU A 170 6.93 -4.06 -14.82
CA LEU A 170 6.76 -2.61 -14.81
C LEU A 170 7.07 -2.05 -16.20
N GLN A 171 6.28 -1.08 -16.66
CA GLN A 171 6.50 -0.37 -17.92
C GLN A 171 7.15 0.98 -17.63
N LEU A 172 8.35 1.17 -18.16
CA LEU A 172 9.04 2.44 -18.20
C LEU A 172 8.81 3.07 -19.58
N ASN A 173 7.92 4.05 -19.66
CA ASN A 173 7.71 4.85 -20.86
C ASN A 173 8.58 6.10 -20.79
N ILE A 174 9.45 6.30 -21.78
CA ILE A 174 10.23 7.53 -21.94
C ILE A 174 9.70 8.29 -23.14
N SER A 175 9.13 9.46 -22.87
CA SER A 175 8.82 10.47 -23.87
C SER A 175 10.01 11.39 -24.02
N TYR A 176 10.45 11.64 -25.25
CA TYR A 176 11.57 12.53 -25.52
C TYR A 176 11.38 13.21 -26.87
N ARG A 177 12.11 14.30 -27.08
CA ARG A 177 12.16 14.99 -28.36
C ARG A 177 13.55 14.82 -28.94
N TYR A 178 13.68 14.74 -30.25
CA TYR A 178 14.99 14.75 -30.89
C TYR A 178 14.97 15.67 -32.10
N GLN A 179 16.12 16.24 -32.44
CA GLN A 179 16.27 17.06 -33.64
C GLN A 179 16.35 16.09 -34.81
N ARG A 180 15.27 15.99 -35.60
CA ARG A 180 15.27 15.13 -36.79
C ARG A 180 16.22 15.68 -37.84
N ASP A 181 16.26 17.01 -37.96
CA ASP A 181 16.88 17.67 -39.09
C ASP A 181 17.26 19.12 -38.76
N SER A 182 18.21 19.69 -39.52
CA SER A 182 18.51 21.12 -39.52
C SER A 182 19.04 21.60 -40.86
N ALA A 183 18.81 22.88 -41.17
CA ALA A 183 19.26 23.49 -42.41
C ALA A 183 19.91 24.83 -42.10
N VAL A 184 21.01 25.14 -42.79
CA VAL A 184 21.70 26.44 -42.66
C VAL A 184 21.66 27.18 -43.99
N THR A 185 20.86 28.24 -44.05
CA THR A 185 20.55 28.91 -45.32
C THR A 185 21.40 30.17 -45.54
N PRO A 186 22.08 30.32 -46.70
CA PRO A 186 22.73 31.57 -47.10
C PRO A 186 21.72 32.71 -47.39
N PRO A 187 22.17 33.97 -47.49
CA PRO A 187 23.53 34.47 -47.27
C PRO A 187 23.82 34.84 -45.81
N TYR A 188 22.85 34.69 -44.92
CA TYR A 188 22.96 35.13 -43.52
C TYR A 188 23.36 33.99 -42.57
N GLY A 189 23.25 32.74 -43.00
CA GLY A 189 23.52 31.57 -42.17
C GLY A 189 22.41 31.33 -41.15
N ASP A 190 21.17 31.70 -41.49
CA ASP A 190 20.02 31.43 -40.64
C ASP A 190 19.87 29.92 -40.49
N THR A 191 19.69 29.44 -39.26
CA THR A 191 19.58 28.01 -38.95
C THR A 191 18.17 27.65 -38.56
N TYR A 192 17.63 26.64 -39.24
CA TYR A 192 16.31 26.08 -38.97
C TYR A 192 16.47 24.67 -38.38
N TYR A 193 15.60 24.32 -37.43
CA TYR A 193 15.63 23.03 -36.74
C TYR A 193 14.25 22.40 -36.76
N TRP A 194 14.19 21.12 -37.14
CA TRP A 194 12.98 20.32 -37.07
C TRP A 194 13.10 19.29 -35.95
N TYR A 195 12.10 19.25 -35.09
CA TYR A 195 12.06 18.35 -33.95
C TYR A 195 10.87 17.40 -34.05
N GLU A 196 11.07 16.17 -33.61
CA GLU A 196 10.03 15.17 -33.47
C GLU A 196 9.94 14.65 -32.05
N ASP A 197 8.71 14.42 -31.59
CA ASP A 197 8.41 13.78 -30.32
C ASP A 197 8.30 12.27 -30.51
N MET A 198 9.00 11.53 -29.65
CA MET A 198 9.07 10.07 -29.66
C MET A 198 8.73 9.50 -28.29
N ASN A 199 8.19 8.28 -28.30
CA ASN A 199 7.90 7.52 -27.09
C ASN A 199 8.51 6.13 -27.20
N GLN A 200 9.24 5.72 -26.18
CA GLN A 200 9.81 4.37 -26.10
C GLN A 200 9.42 3.71 -24.78
N THR A 201 8.84 2.51 -24.86
CA THR A 201 8.45 1.72 -23.68
C THR A 201 9.42 0.56 -23.48
N MET A 202 9.91 0.41 -22.25
CA MET A 202 10.78 -0.68 -21.82
C MET A 202 10.16 -1.41 -20.64
N ILE A 203 10.43 -2.70 -20.52
CA ILE A 203 9.91 -3.55 -19.44
C ILE A 203 11.01 -3.75 -18.40
N LEU A 204 10.68 -3.48 -17.14
CA LEU A 204 11.51 -3.77 -15.98
C LEU A 204 10.81 -4.85 -15.15
N GLN A 205 11.56 -5.84 -14.66
CA GLN A 205 10.97 -6.93 -13.89
C GLN A 205 11.43 -6.87 -12.44
N ILE A 206 10.47 -6.92 -11.53
CA ILE A 206 10.72 -7.11 -10.10
C ILE A 206 10.10 -8.43 -9.63
N VAL A 207 10.63 -8.98 -8.55
CA VAL A 207 10.22 -10.26 -7.98
C VAL A 207 9.80 -10.03 -6.54
N VAL A 208 8.62 -10.52 -6.17
CA VAL A 208 8.22 -10.63 -4.77
C VAL A 208 8.58 -12.05 -4.32
N GLU A 209 9.34 -12.16 -3.23
CA GLU A 209 9.81 -13.45 -2.72
C GLU A 209 8.66 -14.36 -2.27
N ASP A 210 8.86 -15.65 -2.49
CA ASP A 210 8.04 -16.69 -1.89
C ASP A 210 8.30 -16.69 -0.37
N GLU A 211 7.26 -16.52 0.43
CA GLU A 211 7.36 -16.58 1.90
C GLU A 211 6.07 -17.12 2.52
N PRO A 212 6.10 -17.68 3.75
CA PRO A 212 4.89 -18.00 4.48
C PRO A 212 4.14 -16.73 4.87
N TYR A 213 2.82 -16.73 4.70
CA TYR A 213 1.99 -15.58 5.03
C TYR A 213 0.72 -16.00 5.74
N PHE A 214 0.50 -15.51 6.95
CA PHE A 214 -0.51 -16.07 7.84
C PHE A 214 -1.76 -15.19 7.95
N ARG A 215 -2.91 -15.85 8.07
CA ARG A 215 -4.19 -15.20 8.40
C ARG A 215 -4.93 -16.00 9.45
N ILE A 216 -5.69 -15.31 10.29
CA ILE A 216 -6.64 -15.94 11.20
C ILE A 216 -7.90 -16.26 10.40
N SER A 217 -8.24 -17.54 10.28
CA SER A 217 -9.40 -18.01 9.51
C SER A 217 -10.62 -18.31 10.38
N ASN A 218 -10.42 -18.65 11.66
CA ASN A 218 -11.51 -18.90 12.60
C ASN A 218 -11.08 -18.58 14.04
N VAL A 219 -12.02 -18.07 14.84
CA VAL A 219 -11.84 -17.84 16.29
C VAL A 219 -13.07 -18.35 17.01
N GLU A 220 -12.87 -19.29 17.93
CA GLU A 220 -13.91 -19.78 18.83
C GLU A 220 -13.61 -19.29 20.24
N SER A 221 -14.49 -18.44 20.77
CA SER A 221 -14.33 -17.85 22.10
C SER A 221 -15.68 -17.67 22.79
N ASP A 222 -15.74 -17.97 24.07
CA ASP A 222 -16.89 -17.72 24.95
C ASP A 222 -16.36 -17.10 26.25
N LEU A 223 -15.81 -15.88 26.12
CA LEU A 223 -15.20 -15.12 27.21
C LEU A 223 -16.27 -14.32 27.95
N ARG A 224 -16.19 -14.32 29.28
CA ARG A 224 -17.08 -13.56 30.16
C ARG A 224 -16.27 -12.91 31.26
N ALA A 225 -16.69 -11.73 31.70
CA ALA A 225 -16.02 -11.03 32.79
C ALA A 225 -15.92 -11.91 34.05
N GLY A 226 -14.71 -12.02 34.61
CA GLY A 226 -14.44 -12.78 35.83
C GLY A 226 -14.19 -14.28 35.65
N ASN A 227 -14.19 -14.80 34.42
CA ASN A 227 -14.00 -16.23 34.14
C ASN A 227 -12.64 -16.53 33.48
N GLU A 228 -12.15 -17.76 33.73
CA GLU A 228 -11.05 -18.38 33.00
C GLU A 228 -11.63 -19.27 31.89
N LYS A 229 -11.23 -19.05 30.64
CA LYS A 229 -11.71 -19.84 29.48
C LYS A 229 -10.62 -19.99 28.43
N ASN A 230 -10.68 -21.10 27.71
CA ASN A 230 -9.84 -21.31 26.54
C ASN A 230 -10.48 -20.67 25.31
N ILE A 231 -9.65 -20.11 24.43
CA ILE A 231 -10.01 -19.71 23.08
C ILE A 231 -9.28 -20.60 22.06
N ASN A 232 -9.95 -20.94 20.96
CA ASN A 232 -9.33 -21.65 19.85
C ASN A 232 -9.15 -20.69 18.68
N VAL A 233 -7.92 -20.53 18.21
CA VAL A 233 -7.58 -19.63 17.11
C VAL A 233 -6.99 -20.48 15.98
N THR A 234 -7.62 -20.42 14.82
CA THR A 234 -7.16 -21.15 13.63
C THR A 234 -6.37 -20.22 12.72
N TYR A 235 -5.10 -20.56 12.52
CA TYR A 235 -4.19 -19.85 11.63
C TYR A 235 -4.05 -20.64 10.34
N THR A 236 -4.10 -19.94 9.21
CA THR A 236 -3.92 -20.52 7.88
C THR A 236 -2.72 -19.88 7.21
N ASN A 237 -1.82 -20.70 6.68
CA ASN A 237 -0.75 -20.21 5.82
C ASN A 237 -1.31 -20.00 4.41
N THR A 238 -1.48 -18.75 4.03
CA THR A 238 -1.92 -18.29 2.71
C THR A 238 -0.76 -17.89 1.78
N GLY A 239 0.49 -18.02 2.24
CA GLY A 239 1.68 -17.82 1.43
C GLY A 239 2.09 -19.08 0.66
N GLU A 240 3.22 -19.00 -0.03
CA GLU A 240 3.66 -19.96 -1.04
C GLU A 240 4.69 -20.97 -0.48
N GLN A 241 5.29 -20.68 0.67
CA GLN A 241 6.25 -21.58 1.33
C GLN A 241 5.69 -22.26 2.58
N VAL A 242 6.26 -23.42 2.91
CA VAL A 242 6.00 -24.09 4.20
C VAL A 242 6.67 -23.32 5.33
N ALA A 243 5.92 -23.06 6.39
CA ALA A 243 6.48 -22.57 7.64
C ALA A 243 6.75 -23.75 8.57
N ARG A 244 8.01 -23.92 8.99
CA ARG A 244 8.42 -25.04 9.85
C ARG A 244 8.45 -24.64 11.32
N GLU A 245 8.23 -25.60 12.21
CA GLU A 245 8.32 -25.40 13.67
C GLU A 245 7.53 -24.18 14.19
N CYS A 246 6.30 -23.98 13.68
CA CYS A 246 5.49 -22.83 14.01
C CYS A 246 5.07 -22.84 15.49
N ILE A 247 5.23 -21.69 16.15
CA ILE A 247 4.75 -21.41 17.49
C ILE A 247 3.90 -20.15 17.42
N ALA A 248 2.61 -20.28 17.66
CA ALA A 248 1.73 -19.12 17.81
C ALA A 248 1.91 -18.52 19.20
N ARG A 249 1.95 -17.20 19.27
CA ARG A 249 2.11 -16.42 20.50
C ARG A 249 1.00 -15.40 20.58
N ILE A 250 0.54 -15.10 21.79
CA ILE A 250 -0.41 -14.01 22.04
C ILE A 250 0.17 -12.99 23.01
N SER A 251 -0.11 -11.72 22.75
CA SER A 251 0.22 -10.62 23.65
C SER A 251 -1.07 -10.04 24.18
N VAL A 252 -1.31 -10.29 25.47
CA VAL A 252 -2.51 -9.86 26.19
C VAL A 252 -2.20 -8.61 27.01
N VAL A 253 -3.19 -7.74 27.08
CA VAL A 253 -3.21 -6.55 27.94
C VAL A 253 -4.56 -6.52 28.66
N ASP A 254 -4.72 -5.63 29.63
CA ASP A 254 -5.98 -5.45 30.35
C ASP A 254 -7.18 -5.37 29.37
N PRO A 255 -8.26 -6.13 29.62
CA PRO A 255 -8.59 -6.86 30.86
C PRO A 255 -8.16 -8.34 30.88
N PHE A 256 -7.26 -8.77 29.99
CA PHE A 256 -6.86 -10.17 29.85
C PHE A 256 -5.52 -10.46 30.51
N THR A 257 -5.43 -11.62 31.14
CA THR A 257 -4.17 -12.23 31.60
C THR A 257 -4.10 -13.67 31.12
N THR A 258 -2.90 -14.20 30.94
CA THR A 258 -2.68 -15.61 30.59
C THR A 258 -1.49 -16.15 31.36
N THR A 259 -1.53 -17.45 31.63
CA THR A 259 -0.38 -18.22 32.14
C THR A 259 0.29 -19.06 31.05
N ASP A 260 -0.33 -19.14 29.87
CA ASP A 260 0.15 -19.88 28.71
C ASP A 260 -0.15 -19.07 27.44
N ASP A 261 0.86 -18.34 26.98
CA ASP A 261 0.78 -17.39 25.86
C ASP A 261 1.31 -18.00 24.55
N GLN A 262 1.73 -19.28 24.53
CA GLN A 262 2.32 -19.93 23.37
C GLN A 262 1.66 -21.27 23.05
N ALA A 263 1.57 -21.59 21.76
CA ALA A 263 1.08 -22.88 21.30
C ALA A 263 1.92 -23.38 20.14
N PHE A 264 2.46 -24.60 20.25
CA PHE A 264 3.19 -25.25 19.17
C PHE A 264 2.22 -25.81 18.12
N LEU A 265 2.39 -25.40 16.86
CA LEU A 265 1.55 -25.78 15.72
C LEU A 265 2.24 -26.78 14.78
N GLY A 266 3.55 -26.98 14.93
CA GLY A 266 4.36 -27.78 14.02
C GLY A 266 4.52 -27.10 12.67
N ASP A 267 4.58 -27.87 11.59
CA ASP A 267 4.72 -27.32 10.25
C ASP A 267 3.36 -26.95 9.67
N ILE A 268 3.29 -25.81 8.96
CA ILE A 268 2.08 -25.33 8.29
C ILE A 268 2.41 -25.12 6.81
N LYS A 269 1.93 -26.02 5.96
CA LYS A 269 2.11 -25.95 4.51
C LYS A 269 1.27 -24.84 3.88
N PRO A 270 1.61 -24.41 2.65
CA PRO A 270 0.73 -23.52 1.86
C PRO A 270 -0.71 -24.06 1.80
N GLY A 271 -1.67 -23.22 2.16
CA GLY A 271 -3.10 -23.53 2.24
C GLY A 271 -3.53 -24.36 3.47
N GLU A 272 -2.60 -24.79 4.33
CA GLU A 272 -2.92 -25.58 5.53
C GLU A 272 -3.35 -24.67 6.69
N SER A 273 -4.29 -25.17 7.50
CA SER A 273 -4.73 -24.51 8.73
C SER A 273 -4.36 -25.33 9.97
N LYS A 274 -3.92 -24.65 11.03
CA LYS A 274 -3.70 -25.24 12.36
C LYS A 274 -4.38 -24.40 13.44
N THR A 275 -4.88 -25.07 14.47
CA THR A 275 -5.59 -24.44 15.58
C THR A 275 -4.71 -24.41 16.84
N ALA A 276 -4.49 -23.22 17.38
CA ALA A 276 -3.90 -23.01 18.69
C ALA A 276 -5.02 -22.87 19.73
N THR A 277 -4.78 -23.39 20.94
CA THR A 277 -5.66 -23.16 22.08
C THR A 277 -4.91 -22.32 23.12
N PHE A 278 -5.46 -21.17 23.49
CA PHE A 278 -4.89 -20.29 24.51
C PHE A 278 -5.84 -20.18 25.69
N LYS A 279 -5.28 -20.19 26.91
CA LYS A 279 -6.04 -19.98 28.13
C LYS A 279 -6.07 -18.50 28.50
N LEU A 280 -7.24 -17.92 28.68
CA LEU A 280 -7.40 -16.52 29.06
C LEU A 280 -8.16 -16.38 30.37
N ASN A 281 -7.65 -15.51 31.24
CA ASN A 281 -8.32 -14.99 32.43
C ASN A 281 -8.83 -13.59 32.15
N VAL A 282 -10.14 -13.38 32.31
CA VAL A 282 -10.79 -12.09 32.10
C VAL A 282 -11.04 -11.43 33.44
N ALA A 283 -10.61 -10.18 33.61
CA ALA A 283 -10.86 -9.41 34.82
C ALA A 283 -12.36 -9.32 35.15
N LYS A 284 -12.71 -9.23 36.44
CA LYS A 284 -14.11 -9.21 36.91
C LYS A 284 -14.84 -7.91 36.55
N ASP A 285 -14.10 -6.83 36.43
CA ASP A 285 -14.53 -5.49 36.03
C ASP A 285 -14.37 -5.25 34.52
N ALA A 286 -14.03 -6.30 33.75
CA ALA A 286 -13.96 -6.22 32.31
C ALA A 286 -15.29 -5.72 31.73
N THR A 287 -15.20 -4.69 30.89
CA THR A 287 -16.37 -4.15 30.20
C THR A 287 -16.81 -5.14 29.12
N SER A 288 -18.11 -5.39 29.00
CA SER A 288 -18.62 -6.21 27.91
C SER A 288 -18.54 -5.45 26.59
N LYS A 289 -17.67 -5.90 25.70
CA LYS A 289 -17.46 -5.36 24.34
C LYS A 289 -16.55 -6.30 23.52
N ASP A 290 -16.35 -5.94 22.26
CA ASP A 290 -15.32 -6.53 21.41
C ASP A 290 -13.93 -6.02 21.78
N TYR A 291 -12.98 -6.94 21.81
CA TYR A 291 -11.57 -6.71 22.03
C TYR A 291 -10.75 -7.35 20.89
N SER A 292 -9.51 -6.90 20.76
CA SER A 292 -8.53 -7.47 19.84
C SER A 292 -7.30 -7.89 20.64
N ILE A 293 -6.93 -9.17 20.54
CA ILE A 293 -5.70 -9.70 21.12
C ILE A 293 -4.65 -9.77 20.00
N ASN A 294 -3.46 -9.23 20.27
CA ASN A 294 -2.35 -9.30 19.33
C ASN A 294 -1.75 -10.71 19.34
N SER A 295 -1.37 -11.20 18.16
CA SER A 295 -0.80 -12.52 17.99
C SER A 295 0.25 -12.51 16.90
N GLU A 296 1.23 -13.39 17.05
CA GLU A 296 2.34 -13.54 16.11
C GLU A 296 2.67 -15.02 15.99
N ILE A 297 3.11 -15.46 14.82
CA ILE A 297 3.62 -16.79 14.60
C ILE A 297 5.13 -16.69 14.44
N LYS A 298 5.87 -17.32 15.35
CA LYS A 298 7.29 -17.59 15.18
C LYS A 298 7.43 -18.87 14.35
N TYR A 299 8.26 -18.84 13.31
CA TYR A 299 8.49 -20.01 12.45
C TYR A 299 9.94 -20.06 11.95
N LYS A 300 10.32 -21.19 11.34
CA LYS A 300 11.54 -21.32 10.54
C LYS A 300 11.20 -21.33 9.06
N ASP A 301 11.93 -20.52 8.30
CA ASP A 301 11.84 -20.52 6.84
C ASP A 301 12.55 -21.73 6.21
N LEU A 302 12.58 -21.80 4.87
CA LEU A 302 13.27 -22.87 4.14
C LEU A 302 14.78 -22.91 4.37
N HIS A 303 15.38 -21.80 4.84
CA HIS A 303 16.80 -21.68 5.14
C HIS A 303 17.12 -21.93 6.63
N ASP A 304 16.16 -22.46 7.39
CA ASP A 304 16.24 -22.72 8.84
C ASP A 304 16.49 -21.46 9.68
N LYS A 305 16.22 -20.28 9.11
CA LYS A 305 16.28 -19.01 9.84
C LYS A 305 14.95 -18.76 10.54
N THR A 306 15.05 -18.30 11.80
CA THR A 306 13.88 -17.93 12.59
C THR A 306 13.32 -16.61 12.10
N GLN A 307 12.02 -16.60 11.80
CA GLN A 307 11.25 -15.46 11.36
C GLN A 307 9.98 -15.31 12.21
N TYR A 308 9.34 -14.15 12.08
CA TYR A 308 8.09 -13.82 12.76
C TYR A 308 7.08 -13.32 11.73
N SER A 309 5.81 -13.68 11.90
CA SER A 309 4.74 -13.14 11.08
C SER A 309 4.47 -11.66 11.40
N ASP A 310 3.67 -11.01 10.56
CA ASP A 310 3.00 -9.78 10.95
C ASP A 310 2.16 -9.96 12.22
N ASN A 311 1.84 -8.85 12.88
CA ASN A 311 0.92 -8.86 14.01
C ASN A 311 -0.51 -9.17 13.56
N LEU A 312 -0.98 -10.35 13.91
CA LEU A 312 -2.33 -10.84 13.66
C LEU A 312 -3.27 -10.42 14.79
N LYS A 313 -4.43 -9.89 14.44
CA LYS A 313 -5.44 -9.43 15.41
C LYS A 313 -6.52 -10.49 15.58
N ILE A 314 -6.59 -11.09 16.77
CA ILE A 314 -7.63 -12.04 17.16
C ILE A 314 -8.83 -11.24 17.70
N PRO A 315 -9.95 -11.16 16.98
CA PRO A 315 -11.17 -10.57 17.52
C PRO A 315 -11.80 -11.49 18.57
N VAL A 316 -12.09 -10.97 19.75
CA VAL A 316 -12.80 -11.70 20.81
C VAL A 316 -13.88 -10.83 21.44
N TYR A 317 -15.04 -11.40 21.72
CA TYR A 317 -16.11 -10.72 22.43
C TYR A 317 -16.11 -11.13 23.90
N VAL A 318 -16.17 -10.15 24.81
CA VAL A 318 -16.33 -10.39 26.25
C VAL A 318 -17.79 -10.14 26.63
N GLY A 319 -18.47 -11.20 27.06
CA GLY A 319 -19.81 -11.13 27.62
C GLY A 319 -19.84 -10.64 29.07
N PRO A 320 -21.03 -10.28 29.58
CA PRO A 320 -21.21 -9.92 30.97
C PRO A 320 -20.83 -11.09 31.90
N ALA A 321 -20.50 -10.76 33.16
CA ALA A 321 -20.24 -11.76 34.19
C ALA A 321 -21.46 -12.69 34.33
N GLU A 322 -21.21 -13.97 34.58
CA GLU A 322 -22.29 -14.92 34.86
C GLU A 322 -23.01 -14.51 36.15
N SER A 323 -24.32 -14.29 36.06
CA SER A 323 -25.13 -14.10 37.25
C SER A 323 -25.32 -15.46 37.93
N LEU A 324 -25.02 -15.53 39.23
CA LEU A 324 -25.40 -16.67 40.06
C LEU A 324 -26.91 -16.88 39.91
N ASN A 325 -27.32 -18.03 39.38
CA ASN A 325 -28.72 -18.40 39.23
C ASN A 325 -29.47 -18.16 40.55
N ALA A 326 -30.40 -17.19 40.55
CA ALA A 326 -31.22 -16.81 41.70
C ALA A 326 -31.93 -18.02 42.35
N SER A 327 -32.11 -19.12 41.62
CA SER A 327 -32.61 -20.41 42.10
C SER A 327 -31.84 -20.97 43.30
N PHE A 328 -30.52 -20.77 43.39
CA PHE A 328 -29.74 -21.20 44.57
C PHE A 328 -29.99 -20.32 45.79
N ALA A 329 -30.19 -19.01 45.58
CA ALA A 329 -30.53 -18.09 46.65
C ALA A 329 -31.95 -18.33 47.19
N ILE A 330 -32.92 -18.57 46.28
CA ILE A 330 -34.29 -18.96 46.64
C ILE A 330 -34.28 -20.30 47.39
N GLY A 331 -33.49 -21.28 46.93
CA GLY A 331 -33.32 -22.57 47.59
C GLY A 331 -32.83 -22.43 49.03
N PHE A 332 -31.83 -21.57 49.30
CA PHE A 332 -31.33 -21.31 50.65
C PHE A 332 -32.36 -20.61 51.55
N VAL A 333 -33.10 -19.63 51.02
CA VAL A 333 -34.17 -18.94 51.77
C VAL A 333 -35.30 -19.90 52.12
N VAL A 334 -35.69 -20.78 51.20
CA VAL A 334 -36.72 -21.81 51.44
C VAL A 334 -36.23 -22.85 52.46
N LEU A 335 -34.97 -23.27 52.41
CA LEU A 335 -34.38 -24.21 53.38
C LEU A 335 -34.31 -23.61 54.79
N ILE A 336 -33.92 -22.34 54.92
CA ILE A 336 -33.95 -21.62 56.20
C ILE A 336 -35.39 -21.47 56.71
N GLY A 337 -36.36 -21.21 55.83
CA GLY A 337 -37.78 -21.18 56.19
C GLY A 337 -38.30 -22.53 56.68
N ILE A 338 -37.99 -23.61 55.98
CA ILE A 338 -38.47 -24.97 56.29
C ILE A 338 -37.83 -25.53 57.57
N ILE A 339 -36.55 -25.26 57.84
CA ILE A 339 -35.87 -25.76 59.05
C ILE A 339 -36.02 -24.77 60.22
N GLY A 340 -35.90 -23.48 59.94
CA GLY A 340 -35.94 -22.43 60.95
C GLY A 340 -37.32 -22.22 61.57
N ALA A 341 -38.40 -22.30 60.79
CA ALA A 341 -39.75 -22.07 61.31
C ALA A 341 -40.23 -23.17 62.30
N PRO A 342 -40.03 -24.48 62.04
CA PRO A 342 -40.37 -25.52 63.01
C PRO A 342 -39.55 -25.42 64.29
N VAL A 343 -38.24 -25.17 64.18
CA VAL A 343 -37.36 -25.00 65.36
C VAL A 343 -37.79 -23.80 66.20
N TYR A 344 -38.11 -22.68 65.55
CA TYR A 344 -38.61 -21.49 66.23
C TYR A 344 -39.95 -21.76 66.93
N LEU A 345 -40.91 -22.41 66.27
CA LEU A 345 -42.22 -22.74 66.85
C LEU A 345 -42.10 -23.72 68.03
N ILE A 346 -41.24 -24.74 67.95
CA ILE A 346 -40.97 -25.67 69.04
C ILE A 346 -40.33 -24.92 70.23
N SER A 347 -39.38 -24.02 69.96
CA SER A 347 -38.74 -23.21 71.00
C SER A 347 -39.73 -22.28 71.71
N LYS A 348 -40.66 -21.67 70.96
CA LYS A 348 -41.72 -20.79 71.48
C LYS A 348 -42.71 -21.57 72.35
N LYS A 349 -43.19 -22.72 71.88
CA LYS A 349 -44.11 -23.58 72.63
C LYS A 349 -43.49 -24.11 73.93
N LYS A 350 -42.19 -24.43 73.91
CA LYS A 350 -41.44 -24.83 75.11
C LYS A 350 -41.32 -23.67 76.12
N ARG A 351 -41.11 -22.44 75.65
CA ARG A 351 -41.10 -21.22 76.51
C ARG A 351 -42.46 -20.96 77.14
N GLU A 352 -43.56 -21.06 76.38
CA GLU A 352 -44.93 -20.86 76.89
C GLU A 352 -45.34 -21.95 77.89
N ASN A 353 -45.00 -23.22 77.63
CA ASN A 353 -45.28 -24.31 78.56
C ASN A 353 -44.49 -24.18 79.87
N ASN A 354 -43.21 -23.77 79.79
CA ASN A 354 -42.41 -23.49 80.98
C ASN A 354 -42.98 -22.30 81.77
N TYR A 355 -43.48 -21.27 81.10
CA TYR A 355 -44.12 -20.13 81.75
C TYR A 355 -45.40 -20.54 82.50
N LYS A 356 -46.28 -21.34 81.86
CA LYS A 356 -47.49 -21.88 82.51
C LYS A 356 -47.19 -22.77 83.70
N LYS A 357 -46.21 -23.68 83.57
CA LYS A 357 -45.78 -24.56 84.67
C LYS A 357 -45.22 -23.79 85.87
N ASN A 358 -44.48 -22.70 85.60
CA ASN A 358 -43.99 -21.82 86.66
C ASN A 358 -45.14 -21.03 87.33
N LEU A 359 -46.17 -20.64 86.57
CA LEU A 359 -47.36 -19.96 87.10
C LEU A 359 -48.20 -20.89 87.98
N GLU A 360 -48.45 -22.13 87.56
CA GLU A 360 -49.16 -23.14 88.36
C GLU A 360 -48.42 -23.51 89.65
N ASN A 361 -47.08 -23.65 89.58
CA ASN A 361 -46.26 -23.91 90.76
C ASN A 361 -46.26 -22.72 91.75
N LYS A 362 -46.43 -21.49 91.25
CA LYS A 362 -46.54 -20.29 92.09
C LYS A 362 -47.90 -20.20 92.77
N LEU A 363 -48.98 -20.51 92.04
CA LEU A 363 -50.35 -20.57 92.56
C LEU A 363 -50.54 -21.69 93.61
N LYS A 364 -49.90 -22.86 93.41
CA LYS A 364 -49.90 -23.92 94.43
C LYS A 364 -49.19 -23.52 95.72
N LYS A 365 -48.11 -22.72 95.63
CA LYS A 365 -47.39 -22.21 96.81
C LYS A 365 -48.12 -21.10 97.56
N GLU A 366 -49.05 -20.40 96.90
CA GLU A 366 -49.91 -19.38 97.55
C GLU A 366 -51.14 -19.99 98.22
N ASN A 367 -51.60 -21.19 97.81
CA ASN A 367 -52.73 -21.89 98.43
C ASN A 367 -52.33 -22.80 99.61
N ASP A 368 -51.04 -23.06 99.83
CA ASP A 368 -50.49 -23.85 100.94
C ASP A 368 -49.95 -22.98 102.11
N LYS A 369 -50.38 -21.72 102.19
CA LYS A 369 -50.13 -20.77 103.29
C LYS A 369 -51.45 -20.22 103.80
#